data_AF-A0A7S3EM87-F1
#
_entry.id   AF-A0A7S3EM87-F1
#
_cell.length_a   1.000
_cell.length_b   1.000
_cell.length_c   1.000
_cell.angle_alpha   90.00
_cell.angle_beta   90.00
_cell.angle_gamma   90.00
#
_symmetry.space_group_name_H-M   'P 1'
#
loop_
_entity.id
_entity.type
_entity.pdbx_description
1 polymer ?
#
loop_
_entity_poly.entity_id
_entity_poly.type
_entity_poly.pdbx_seq_one_letter_code
_entity_poly.pdbx_strand_id
1 'polypeptide(L)'
;MSMDWFYHGVPEDSAEEEYNFDHPDALDFQSIKTTMQLMLDKKPVEVPIYDYKLHKRLSRKRSLASADVVIVEGIFAFYYPEIRDLMHMKVFVDEDADTCLARRIRRDCSVRGRDIDSVLDQYEKFVKPSFDELIVPTKRFADIIVPRGRDNPVAIDLLRRHLQHKLDDSGSDSNLTVLKSNAQTELLTQALRPSVNGLNWEVGLHLKCFGRVAPKTGSY
;
A
#
# COMPACT_ATOMS: atom_id res chain seq x y z
N MET A 1 0.58 -1.74 5.99
CA MET A 1 -0.87 -1.49 5.89
C MET A 1 -1.18 -1.10 4.46
N SER A 2 -2.06 -1.83 3.80
CA SER A 2 -2.56 -1.46 2.47
C SER A 2 -3.80 -0.56 2.62
N MET A 3 -3.87 0.54 1.87
CA MET A 3 -5.09 1.34 1.79
C MET A 3 -6.21 0.62 1.04
N ASP A 4 -5.88 -0.30 0.14
CA ASP A 4 -6.87 -1.06 -0.63
C ASP A 4 -7.74 -1.96 0.26
N TRP A 5 -7.29 -2.29 1.47
CA TRP A 5 -8.13 -2.99 2.45
C TRP A 5 -9.36 -2.18 2.86
N PHE A 6 -9.29 -0.85 2.71
CA PHE A 6 -10.30 0.10 3.11
C PHE A 6 -11.17 0.57 1.94
N TYR A 7 -11.22 -0.15 0.82
CA TYR A 7 -12.28 0.06 -0.16
C TYR A 7 -13.65 -0.17 0.45
N HIS A 8 -14.61 0.69 0.14
CA HIS A 8 -16.03 0.37 0.30
C HIS A 8 -16.42 -0.80 -0.60
N GLY A 9 -17.57 -1.42 -0.33
CA GLY A 9 -18.16 -2.34 -1.30
C GLY A 9 -18.84 -1.57 -2.42
N VAL A 10 -19.06 -2.23 -3.56
CA VAL A 10 -19.92 -1.67 -4.61
C VAL A 10 -21.33 -1.51 -4.04
N PRO A 11 -21.95 -0.32 -4.13
CA PRO A 11 -23.34 -0.10 -3.73
C PRO A 11 -24.31 -1.05 -4.43
N GLU A 12 -25.39 -1.45 -3.77
CA GLU A 12 -26.36 -2.43 -4.33
C GLU A 12 -27.05 -1.93 -5.61
N ASP A 13 -27.12 -0.61 -5.80
CA ASP A 13 -27.73 0.05 -6.95
C ASP A 13 -26.74 0.32 -8.10
N SER A 14 -25.47 -0.07 -7.96
CA SER A 14 -24.41 0.17 -8.94
C SER A 14 -23.93 -1.12 -9.60
N ALA A 15 -23.68 -1.06 -10.91
CA ALA A 15 -22.98 -2.15 -11.60
C ALA A 15 -21.48 -2.10 -11.29
N GLU A 16 -20.86 -3.25 -11.04
CA GLU A 16 -19.43 -3.34 -10.70
C GLU A 16 -18.52 -2.76 -11.80
N GLU A 17 -18.92 -2.94 -13.06
CA GLU A 17 -18.22 -2.44 -14.25
C GLU A 17 -18.31 -0.91 -14.41
N GLU A 18 -19.28 -0.28 -13.74
CA GLU A 18 -19.51 1.16 -13.75
C GLU A 18 -18.93 1.86 -12.51
N TYR A 19 -18.45 1.10 -11.53
CA TYR A 19 -17.94 1.66 -10.29
C TYR A 19 -16.45 2.03 -10.38
N ASN A 20 -16.14 3.31 -10.12
CA ASN A 20 -14.77 3.81 -10.14
C ASN A 20 -14.07 3.55 -8.80
N PHE A 21 -13.36 2.42 -8.71
CA PHE A 21 -12.48 2.11 -7.56
C PHE A 21 -11.25 3.02 -7.48
N ASP A 22 -10.85 3.64 -8.59
CA ASP A 22 -9.75 4.59 -8.64
C ASP A 22 -10.26 6.02 -8.37
N HIS A 23 -11.33 6.20 -7.59
CA HIS A 23 -11.75 7.50 -7.07
C HIS A 23 -11.55 7.55 -5.54
N PRO A 24 -11.13 8.67 -4.94
CA PRO A 24 -10.92 8.79 -3.50
C PRO A 24 -12.14 8.37 -2.66
N ASP A 25 -13.36 8.63 -3.15
CA ASP A 25 -14.62 8.27 -2.49
C ASP A 25 -14.86 6.75 -2.41
N ALA A 26 -14.13 5.94 -3.17
CA ALA A 26 -14.16 4.49 -3.04
C ALA A 26 -13.49 4.02 -1.75
N LEU A 27 -12.67 4.86 -1.10
CA LEU A 27 -11.95 4.53 0.13
C LEU A 27 -12.61 5.13 1.37
N ASP A 28 -12.65 4.33 2.43
CA ASP A 28 -13.05 4.78 3.77
C ASP A 28 -11.90 5.50 4.45
N PHE A 29 -11.72 6.76 4.05
CA PHE A 29 -10.68 7.64 4.55
C PHE A 29 -10.66 7.75 6.08
N GLN A 30 -11.84 7.81 6.72
CA GLN A 30 -11.92 7.93 8.18
C GLN A 30 -11.36 6.67 8.86
N SER A 31 -11.73 5.48 8.38
CA SER A 31 -11.17 4.23 8.89
C SER A 31 -9.66 4.14 8.68
N ILE A 32 -9.13 4.60 7.55
CA ILE A 32 -7.68 4.65 7.29
C ILE A 32 -7.00 5.58 8.32
N LYS A 33 -7.52 6.80 8.46
CA LYS A 33 -6.96 7.82 9.38
C LYS A 33 -6.95 7.33 10.83
N THR A 34 -8.07 6.79 11.31
CA THR A 34 -8.17 6.23 12.67
C THR A 34 -7.21 5.05 12.85
N THR A 35 -7.10 4.16 11.86
CA THR A 35 -6.16 3.04 11.92
C THR A 35 -4.71 3.53 12.01
N MET A 36 -4.32 4.52 11.18
CA MET A 36 -2.98 5.09 11.23
C MET A 36 -2.67 5.75 12.57
N GLN A 37 -3.64 6.47 13.15
CA GLN A 37 -3.48 7.09 14.48
C GLN A 37 -3.28 6.03 15.57
N LEU A 38 -4.06 4.95 15.55
CA LEU A 38 -3.88 3.84 16.50
C LEU A 38 -2.52 3.14 16.34
N MET A 39 -2.07 2.95 15.09
CA MET A 39 -0.74 2.42 14.81
C MET A 39 0.36 3.36 15.36
N LEU A 40 0.18 4.69 15.20
CA LEU A 40 1.06 5.72 15.77
C LEU A 40 1.03 5.79 17.31
N ASP A 41 -0.02 5.29 17.94
CA ASP A 41 -0.07 5.12 19.39
C ASP A 41 0.55 3.78 19.86
N LYS A 42 1.17 3.02 18.95
CA LYS A 42 1.65 1.64 19.18
C LYS A 42 0.57 0.69 19.70
N LYS A 43 -0.69 0.93 19.34
CA LYS A 43 -1.80 0.04 19.67
C LYS A 43 -1.95 -1.04 18.59
N PRO A 44 -2.30 -2.29 18.96
CA PRO A 44 -2.73 -3.27 17.98
C PRO A 44 -4.02 -2.77 17.29
N VAL A 45 -4.20 -3.13 16.02
CA VAL A 45 -5.34 -2.67 15.23
C VAL A 45 -5.99 -3.80 14.45
N GLU A 46 -7.31 -3.71 14.30
CA GLU A 46 -8.10 -4.60 13.44
C GLU A 46 -8.39 -3.89 12.13
N VAL A 47 -7.87 -4.44 11.03
CA VAL A 47 -8.09 -3.89 9.68
C VAL A 47 -9.10 -4.74 8.90
N PRO A 48 -9.90 -4.13 8.01
CA PRO A 48 -10.78 -4.87 7.11
C PRO A 48 -10.01 -5.85 6.21
N ILE A 49 -10.71 -6.89 5.76
CA ILE A 49 -10.25 -7.76 4.67
C ILE A 49 -11.15 -7.49 3.47
N TYR A 50 -10.56 -7.01 2.38
CA TYR A 50 -11.27 -6.76 1.13
C TYR A 50 -11.11 -7.94 0.17
N ASP A 51 -12.23 -8.39 -0.41
CA ASP A 51 -12.26 -9.44 -1.43
C ASP A 51 -12.41 -8.79 -2.81
N TYR A 52 -11.34 -8.86 -3.62
CA TYR A 52 -11.30 -8.28 -4.96
C TYR A 52 -12.11 -9.05 -6.00
N LYS A 53 -12.53 -10.28 -5.71
CA LYS A 53 -13.41 -11.07 -6.60
C LYS A 53 -14.87 -10.77 -6.33
N LEU A 54 -15.21 -10.52 -5.07
CA LEU A 54 -16.57 -10.19 -4.64
C LEU A 54 -16.83 -8.68 -4.55
N HIS A 55 -15.81 -7.86 -4.80
CA HIS A 55 -15.85 -6.39 -4.69
C HIS A 55 -16.44 -5.88 -3.36
N LYS A 56 -16.17 -6.58 -2.25
CA LYS A 56 -16.80 -6.35 -0.94
C LYS A 56 -15.82 -6.55 0.21
N ARG A 57 -16.09 -5.85 1.32
CA ARG A 57 -15.45 -6.14 2.61
C ARG A 57 -16.05 -7.40 3.22
N LEU A 58 -15.19 -8.26 3.72
CA LEU A 58 -15.61 -9.42 4.52
C LEU A 58 -15.98 -8.99 5.94
N SER A 59 -16.85 -9.77 6.60
CA SER A 59 -17.21 -9.56 8.01
C SER A 59 -16.04 -9.76 8.97
N ARG A 60 -15.13 -10.68 8.62
CA ARG A 60 -13.91 -10.92 9.37
C ARG A 60 -12.88 -9.80 9.16
N LYS A 61 -12.15 -9.50 10.22
CA LYS A 61 -11.03 -8.54 10.23
C LYS A 61 -9.70 -9.26 10.41
N ARG A 62 -8.63 -8.56 10.09
CA ARG A 62 -7.25 -9.01 10.29
C ARG A 62 -6.64 -8.20 11.43
N SER A 63 -6.12 -8.91 12.43
CA SER A 63 -5.35 -8.28 13.49
C SER A 63 -3.93 -7.95 13.03
N LEU A 64 -3.48 -6.74 13.32
CA LEU A 64 -2.11 -6.30 13.14
C LEU A 64 -1.53 -5.92 14.50
N ALA A 65 -0.42 -6.57 14.85
CA ALA A 65 0.36 -6.19 16.02
C ALA A 65 0.95 -4.78 15.84
N SER A 66 1.29 -4.15 16.95
CA SER A 66 2.05 -2.90 16.94
C SER A 66 3.46 -3.13 16.35
N ALA A 67 4.02 -2.08 15.76
CA ALA A 67 5.33 -2.12 15.13
C ALA A 67 6.04 -0.78 15.30
N ASP A 68 7.38 -0.80 15.34
CA ASP A 68 8.19 0.43 15.39
C ASP A 68 8.24 1.15 14.03
N VAL A 69 8.08 0.38 12.95
CA VAL A 69 7.98 0.88 11.57
C VAL A 69 6.67 0.39 10.96
N VAL A 70 5.90 1.33 10.46
CA VAL A 70 4.64 1.11 9.77
C VAL A 70 4.78 1.60 8.33
N ILE A 71 4.57 0.69 7.39
CA ILE A 71 4.57 1.04 5.97
C ILE A 71 3.12 1.18 5.54
N VAL A 72 2.78 2.34 4.99
CA VAL A 72 1.46 2.60 4.41
C VAL A 72 1.63 2.69 2.90
N GLU A 73 0.86 1.90 2.18
CA GLU A 73 0.90 1.84 0.72
C GLU A 73 -0.51 2.03 0.15
N GLY A 74 -0.57 2.58 -1.06
CA GLY A 74 -1.81 2.78 -1.79
C GLY A 74 -1.70 3.89 -2.83
N ILE A 75 -2.51 3.83 -3.88
CA ILE A 75 -2.51 4.84 -4.96
C ILE A 75 -2.90 6.25 -4.46
N PHE A 76 -3.68 6.33 -3.38
CA PHE A 76 -4.11 7.59 -2.74
C PHE A 76 -3.36 7.92 -1.45
N ALA A 77 -2.20 7.31 -1.19
CA ALA A 77 -1.42 7.55 0.04
C ALA A 77 -1.07 9.03 0.26
N PHE A 78 -0.88 9.79 -0.82
CA PHE A 78 -0.58 11.22 -0.76
C PHE A 78 -1.77 12.09 -1.15
N TYR A 79 -2.98 11.55 -1.31
CA TYR A 79 -4.12 12.35 -1.72
C TYR A 79 -4.62 13.26 -0.60
N TYR A 80 -4.85 12.70 0.58
CA TYR A 80 -5.40 13.43 1.73
C TYR A 80 -4.31 14.09 2.58
N PRO A 81 -4.36 15.41 2.82
CA PRO A 81 -3.40 16.12 3.68
C PRO A 81 -3.24 15.47 5.06
N GLU A 82 -4.34 15.10 5.70
CA GLU A 82 -4.34 14.56 7.06
C GLU A 82 -3.68 13.19 7.16
N ILE A 83 -3.55 12.47 6.04
CA ILE A 83 -2.81 11.21 5.98
C ILE A 83 -1.32 11.50 5.74
N ARG A 84 -1.01 12.48 4.87
CA ARG A 84 0.37 12.92 4.63
C ARG A 84 1.04 13.46 5.88
N ASP A 85 0.29 14.20 6.71
CA ASP A 85 0.79 14.81 7.94
C ASP A 85 1.16 13.78 9.01
N LEU A 86 0.64 12.56 8.89
CA LEU A 86 0.99 11.42 9.75
C LEU A 86 2.26 10.69 9.28
N MET A 87 2.77 10.99 8.08
CA MET A 87 3.89 10.29 7.47
C MET A 87 5.23 11.00 7.71
N HIS A 88 6.18 10.26 8.25
CA HIS A 88 7.55 10.73 8.46
C HIS A 88 8.40 10.70 7.18
N MET A 89 8.16 9.76 6.27
CA MET A 89 8.82 9.67 4.97
C MET A 89 7.83 9.26 3.89
N LYS A 90 7.80 10.03 2.82
CA LYS A 90 6.89 9.88 1.68
C LYS A 90 7.70 9.46 0.46
N VAL A 91 7.48 8.24 -0.01
CA VAL A 91 8.16 7.71 -1.20
C VAL A 91 7.14 7.44 -2.31
N PHE A 92 7.35 8.06 -3.46
CA PHE A 92 6.57 7.83 -4.67
C PHE A 92 7.31 6.85 -5.57
N VAL A 93 6.63 5.78 -6.00
CA VAL A 93 7.20 4.84 -6.97
C VAL A 93 6.75 5.26 -8.35
N ASP A 94 7.72 5.58 -9.21
CA ASP A 94 7.50 6.10 -10.56
C ASP A 94 7.85 5.01 -11.57
N GLU A 95 6.88 4.69 -12.42
CA GLU A 95 6.99 3.64 -13.42
C GLU A 95 6.17 4.03 -14.64
N ASP A 96 6.63 3.62 -15.81
CA ASP A 96 5.94 3.92 -17.06
C ASP A 96 4.54 3.28 -17.10
N ALA A 97 3.58 4.01 -17.67
CA ALA A 97 2.16 3.63 -17.66
C ALA A 97 1.90 2.31 -18.41
N ASP A 98 2.65 2.05 -19.48
CA ASP A 98 2.60 0.82 -20.27
C ASP A 98 3.10 -0.40 -19.48
N THR A 99 4.19 -0.25 -18.73
CA THR A 99 4.74 -1.26 -17.85
C THR A 99 3.76 -1.56 -16.71
N CYS A 100 3.14 -0.52 -16.16
CA CYS A 100 2.08 -0.62 -15.16
C CYS A 100 0.86 -1.38 -15.70
N LEU A 101 0.38 -1.03 -16.90
CA LEU A 101 -0.75 -1.68 -17.56
C LEU A 101 -0.45 -3.16 -17.86
N ALA A 102 0.72 -3.46 -18.42
CA ALA A 102 1.13 -4.84 -18.70
C ALA A 102 1.18 -5.70 -17.42
N ARG A 103 1.65 -5.14 -16.30
CA ARG A 103 1.62 -5.82 -15.00
C ARG A 103 0.19 -5.98 -14.48
N ARG A 104 -0.67 -4.97 -14.65
CA ARG A 104 -2.10 -5.02 -14.26
C ARG A 104 -2.85 -6.12 -15.01
N ILE A 105 -2.71 -6.19 -16.34
CA ILE A 105 -3.37 -7.21 -17.16
C ILE A 105 -2.98 -8.62 -16.69
N ARG A 106 -1.66 -8.88 -16.54
CA ARG A 106 -1.18 -10.18 -16.06
C ARG A 106 -1.78 -10.54 -14.69
N ARG A 107 -1.78 -9.61 -13.75
CA ARG A 107 -2.33 -9.81 -12.40
C ARG A 107 -3.84 -10.07 -12.43
N ASP A 108 -4.60 -9.20 -13.08
CA ASP A 108 -6.07 -9.25 -13.02
C ASP A 108 -6.61 -10.47 -13.78
N CYS A 109 -6.00 -10.86 -14.90
CA CYS A 109 -6.39 -12.06 -15.63
C CYS A 109 -5.99 -13.34 -14.89
N SER A 110 -4.74 -13.44 -14.41
CA SER A 110 -4.26 -14.69 -13.78
C SER A 110 -4.73 -14.92 -12.35
N VAL A 111 -4.86 -13.85 -11.55
CA VAL A 111 -5.15 -13.97 -10.11
C VAL A 111 -6.62 -13.69 -9.80
N ARG A 112 -7.20 -12.67 -10.44
CA ARG A 112 -8.58 -12.24 -10.20
C ARG A 112 -9.59 -12.91 -11.15
N GLY A 113 -9.10 -13.53 -12.24
CA GLY A 113 -9.94 -14.24 -13.21
C GLY A 113 -10.74 -13.29 -14.11
N ARG A 114 -10.23 -12.07 -14.34
CA ARG A 114 -10.88 -11.07 -15.18
C ARG A 114 -10.55 -11.27 -16.65
N ASP A 115 -11.52 -10.96 -17.50
CA ASP A 115 -11.32 -10.88 -18.95
C ASP A 115 -10.41 -9.70 -19.32
N ILE A 116 -9.61 -9.87 -20.39
CA ILE A 116 -8.63 -8.87 -20.82
C ILE A 116 -9.31 -7.59 -21.32
N ASP A 117 -10.41 -7.70 -22.07
CA ASP A 117 -11.11 -6.54 -22.62
C ASP A 117 -11.74 -5.74 -21.47
N SER A 118 -12.34 -6.43 -20.48
CA SER A 118 -12.83 -5.79 -19.24
C SER A 118 -11.75 -5.03 -18.47
N VAL A 119 -10.51 -5.52 -18.44
CA VAL A 119 -9.39 -4.84 -17.78
C VAL A 119 -8.96 -3.59 -18.56
N LEU A 120 -8.93 -3.67 -19.89
CA LEU A 120 -8.59 -2.55 -20.76
C LEU A 120 -9.66 -1.46 -20.71
N ASP A 121 -10.93 -1.83 -20.81
CA ASP A 121 -12.07 -0.90 -20.72
C ASP A 121 -12.06 -0.15 -19.38
N GLN A 122 -11.86 -0.86 -18.26
CA GLN A 122 -11.75 -0.21 -16.95
C GLN A 122 -10.52 0.71 -16.88
N TYR A 123 -9.41 0.32 -17.49
CA TYR A 123 -8.19 1.11 -17.50
C TYR A 123 -8.39 2.45 -18.20
N GLU A 124 -8.96 2.43 -19.40
CA GLU A 124 -9.22 3.63 -20.19
C GLU A 124 -10.29 4.51 -19.57
N LYS A 125 -11.38 3.90 -19.06
CA LYS A 125 -12.53 4.62 -18.52
C LYS A 125 -12.25 5.28 -17.18
N PHE A 126 -11.52 4.62 -16.29
CA PHE A 126 -11.39 5.06 -14.90
C PHE A 126 -9.94 5.23 -14.46
N VAL A 127 -9.10 4.21 -14.68
CA VAL A 127 -7.78 4.14 -14.04
C VAL A 127 -6.84 5.22 -14.56
N LYS A 128 -6.75 5.36 -15.89
CA LYS A 128 -5.84 6.33 -16.52
C LYS A 128 -6.26 7.77 -16.22
N PRO A 129 -7.53 8.17 -16.38
CA PRO A 129 -8.00 9.49 -15.96
C PRO A 129 -7.73 9.77 -14.47
N SER A 130 -8.11 8.86 -13.58
CA SER A 130 -7.88 9.01 -12.15
C SER A 130 -6.40 9.11 -11.79
N PHE A 131 -5.54 8.35 -12.47
CA PHE A 131 -4.10 8.45 -12.29
C PHE A 131 -3.58 9.83 -12.66
N ASP A 132 -3.91 10.32 -13.85
CA ASP A 132 -3.42 11.61 -14.34
C ASP A 132 -3.94 12.79 -13.51
N GLU A 133 -5.22 12.75 -13.13
CA GLU A 133 -5.90 13.87 -12.48
C GLU A 133 -5.69 13.90 -10.97
N LEU A 134 -5.67 12.73 -10.32
CA LEU A 134 -5.75 12.63 -8.86
C LEU A 134 -4.47 12.08 -8.23
N ILE A 135 -3.72 11.22 -8.92
CA ILE A 135 -2.57 10.52 -8.33
C ILE A 135 -1.25 11.20 -8.71
N VAL A 136 -1.00 11.45 -10.01
CA VAL A 136 0.23 12.09 -10.49
C VAL A 136 0.51 13.43 -9.81
N PRO A 137 -0.47 14.34 -9.60
CA PRO A 137 -0.21 15.61 -8.93
C PRO A 137 0.28 15.45 -7.49
N THR A 138 -0.01 14.31 -6.84
CA THR A 138 0.43 14.03 -5.48
C THR A 138 1.91 13.66 -5.38
N LYS A 139 2.56 13.34 -6.50
CA LYS A 139 4.01 13.10 -6.60
C LYS A 139 4.84 14.27 -6.03
N ARG A 140 4.32 15.50 -6.11
CA ARG A 140 4.98 16.70 -5.54
C ARG A 140 5.14 16.66 -4.01
N PHE A 141 4.38 15.81 -3.32
CA PHE A 141 4.46 15.66 -1.87
C PHE A 141 5.47 14.59 -1.42
N ALA A 142 6.10 13.90 -2.38
CA ALA A 142 7.08 12.87 -2.08
C ALA A 142 8.42 13.48 -1.66
N ASP A 143 9.03 12.90 -0.62
CA ASP A 143 10.40 13.19 -0.21
C ASP A 143 11.40 12.47 -1.13
N ILE A 144 11.03 11.28 -1.63
CA ILE A 144 11.85 10.44 -2.51
C ILE A 144 10.99 9.92 -3.66
N ILE A 145 11.52 9.96 -4.88
CA ILE A 145 10.93 9.30 -6.05
C ILE A 145 11.82 8.11 -6.42
N VAL A 146 11.23 6.92 -6.48
CA VAL A 146 11.93 5.68 -6.84
C VAL A 146 11.49 5.24 -8.24
N PRO A 147 12.35 5.36 -9.25
CA PRO A 147 12.05 4.83 -10.57
C PRO A 147 12.17 3.31 -10.59
N ARG A 148 11.44 2.65 -11.49
CA ARG A 148 11.48 1.19 -11.73
C ARG A 148 11.12 0.33 -10.52
N GLY A 149 10.45 0.90 -9.52
CA GLY A 149 9.93 0.23 -8.32
C GLY A 149 10.73 -0.99 -7.84
N ARG A 150 10.16 -2.18 -8.06
CA ARG A 150 10.73 -3.48 -7.62
C ARG A 150 12.03 -3.86 -8.34
N ASP A 151 12.20 -3.37 -9.56
CA ASP A 151 13.34 -3.65 -10.44
C ASP A 151 14.50 -2.68 -10.17
N ASN A 152 14.44 -1.93 -9.06
CA ASN A 152 15.49 -1.03 -8.58
C ASN A 152 16.08 -1.49 -7.23
N PRO A 153 16.95 -2.51 -7.23
CA PRO A 153 17.51 -3.07 -6.00
C PRO A 153 18.33 -2.05 -5.20
N VAL A 154 18.95 -1.08 -5.87
CA VAL A 154 19.75 -0.03 -5.22
C VAL A 154 18.86 0.88 -4.36
N ALA A 155 17.73 1.34 -4.88
CA ALA A 155 16.81 2.18 -4.12
C ALA A 155 16.19 1.42 -2.94
N ILE A 156 15.81 0.16 -3.15
CA ILE A 156 15.25 -0.67 -2.08
C ILE A 156 16.29 -0.89 -0.97
N ASP A 157 17.54 -1.18 -1.34
CA ASP A 157 18.62 -1.37 -0.39
C ASP A 157 18.95 -0.10 0.40
N LEU A 158 18.90 1.07 -0.24
CA LEU A 158 19.05 2.37 0.42
C LEU A 158 17.93 2.61 1.45
N LEU A 159 16.68 2.39 1.07
CA LEU A 159 15.53 2.53 1.98
C LEU A 159 15.63 1.54 3.14
N ARG A 160 15.99 0.29 2.86
CA ARG A 160 16.20 -0.75 3.87
C ARG A 160 17.27 -0.33 4.88
N ARG A 161 18.45 0.11 4.42
CA ARG A 161 19.52 0.57 5.31
C ARG A 161 19.09 1.77 6.15
N HIS A 162 18.35 2.71 5.55
CA HIS A 162 17.84 3.87 6.28
C HIS A 162 16.91 3.46 7.43
N LEU A 163 15.99 2.53 7.18
CA LEU A 163 15.08 2.02 8.22
C LEU A 163 15.83 1.26 9.32
N GLN A 164 16.82 0.44 8.94
CA GLN A 164 17.65 -0.29 9.90
C GLN A 164 18.40 0.68 10.81
N HIS A 165 19.10 1.66 10.24
CA HIS A 165 19.79 2.68 11.01
C HIS A 165 18.85 3.45 11.95
N LYS A 166 17.63 3.77 11.50
CA LYS A 166 16.63 4.44 12.35
C LYS A 166 16.14 3.56 13.48
N LEU A 167 16.11 2.24 13.32
CA LEU A 167 15.76 1.30 14.39
C LEU A 167 16.92 1.17 15.40
N ASP A 168 18.16 1.07 14.91
CA ASP A 168 19.36 0.90 15.74
C ASP A 168 19.67 2.13 16.61
N ASP A 169 19.55 3.35 16.06
CA ASP A 169 19.73 4.62 16.78
C ASP A 169 18.76 4.80 17.96
N SER A 170 17.70 4.00 18.02
CA SER A 170 16.60 4.18 18.96
C SER A 170 16.79 3.47 20.30
N GLY A 171 17.94 2.81 20.52
CA GLY A 171 18.26 2.17 21.79
C GLY A 171 17.31 1.03 22.17
N SER A 172 16.85 0.25 21.19
CA SER A 172 16.05 -0.96 21.45
C SER A 172 16.97 -2.17 21.56
N ASP A 173 16.86 -2.90 22.67
CA ASP A 173 17.55 -4.16 22.95
C ASP A 173 17.64 -5.07 21.73
N SER A 174 18.83 -5.66 21.58
CA SER A 174 19.31 -6.54 20.51
C SER A 174 18.63 -7.93 20.50
N ASN A 175 17.31 -7.96 20.58
CA ASN A 175 16.46 -9.12 20.33
C ASN A 175 15.52 -8.85 19.15
N LEU A 176 16.03 -8.22 18.09
CA LEU A 176 15.30 -8.11 16.83
C LEU A 176 15.26 -9.49 16.17
N THR A 177 14.33 -10.32 16.62
CA THR A 177 13.80 -11.36 15.76
C THR A 177 13.13 -10.62 14.61
N VAL A 178 13.77 -10.59 13.44
CA VAL A 178 13.05 -10.38 12.20
C VAL A 178 11.96 -11.45 12.22
N LEU A 179 10.74 -11.06 12.61
CA LEU A 179 9.64 -12.01 12.71
C LEU A 179 9.55 -12.70 11.36
N LYS A 180 9.78 -14.02 11.35
CA LYS A 180 9.55 -14.83 10.17
C LYS A 180 8.08 -14.65 9.82
N SER A 181 7.87 -14.03 8.65
CA SER A 181 6.61 -13.90 7.93
C SER A 181 5.39 -13.51 8.78
N ASN A 182 5.21 -12.21 8.94
CA ASN A 182 3.89 -11.62 9.13
C ASN A 182 3.48 -11.06 7.75
N ALA A 183 2.19 -10.98 7.44
CA ALA A 183 1.69 -10.57 6.11
C ALA A 183 2.28 -9.23 5.56
N GLN A 184 2.84 -8.37 6.42
CA GLN A 184 3.53 -7.13 6.03
C GLN A 184 5.00 -7.36 5.63
N THR A 185 5.70 -8.31 6.26
CA THR A 185 7.04 -8.75 5.88
C THR A 185 7.01 -9.63 4.65
N GLU A 186 5.93 -10.34 4.38
CA GLU A 186 5.72 -11.06 3.10
C GLU A 186 5.71 -10.08 1.93
N LEU A 187 4.96 -8.98 1.99
CA LEU A 187 4.91 -7.96 0.92
C LEU A 187 6.26 -7.28 0.64
N LEU A 188 7.18 -7.28 1.62
CA LEU A 188 8.55 -6.77 1.47
C LEU A 188 9.54 -7.88 1.06
N THR A 189 9.59 -8.99 1.78
CA THR A 189 10.47 -10.15 1.54
C THR A 189 10.17 -10.80 0.19
N GLN A 190 8.92 -10.81 -0.20
CA GLN A 190 8.51 -11.39 -1.45
C GLN A 190 8.60 -10.40 -2.63
N ALA A 191 8.64 -9.08 -2.36
CA ALA A 191 9.15 -8.09 -3.31
C ALA A 191 10.69 -8.11 -3.42
N LEU A 192 11.38 -8.97 -2.65
CA LEU A 192 12.83 -8.99 -2.44
C LEU A 192 13.51 -10.36 -2.66
N ARG A 193 12.82 -11.40 -3.16
CA ARG A 193 13.44 -12.70 -3.50
C ARG A 193 13.48 -12.95 -5.02
N PRO A 194 14.60 -13.42 -5.58
CA PRO A 194 14.59 -14.10 -6.87
C PRO A 194 13.85 -15.43 -6.71
N SER A 195 12.97 -15.74 -7.67
CA SER A 195 12.18 -16.97 -7.74
C SER A 195 13.07 -18.21 -7.52
N VAL A 196 12.82 -18.94 -6.44
CA VAL A 196 13.14 -20.36 -6.32
C VAL A 196 11.93 -21.02 -5.69
N ASN A 197 11.24 -21.81 -6.50
CA ASN A 197 10.08 -22.65 -6.21
C ASN A 197 8.72 -21.92 -6.19
N GLY A 198 7.92 -22.25 -7.21
CA GLY A 198 6.63 -21.65 -7.53
C GLY A 198 5.66 -21.60 -6.36
N LEU A 199 5.19 -20.39 -6.08
CA LEU A 199 3.92 -20.04 -5.44
C LEU A 199 3.65 -18.57 -5.78
N ASN A 200 2.72 -18.36 -6.71
CA ASN A 200 2.36 -17.07 -7.30
C ASN A 200 1.59 -16.19 -6.32
N TRP A 201 2.02 -14.94 -6.16
CA TRP A 201 1.14 -13.81 -5.82
C TRP A 201 1.85 -12.53 -6.33
N GLU A 202 1.19 -11.80 -7.23
CA GLU A 202 1.73 -10.62 -7.91
C GLU A 202 0.95 -9.38 -7.46
N VAL A 203 1.66 -8.42 -6.85
CA VAL A 203 1.07 -7.14 -6.44
C VAL A 203 1.55 -6.04 -7.38
N GLY A 204 0.69 -5.71 -8.35
CA GLY A 204 0.87 -4.60 -9.29
C GLY A 204 0.51 -3.26 -8.65
N LEU A 205 1.32 -2.24 -8.98
CA LEU A 205 1.30 -0.85 -8.51
C LEU A 205 1.23 -0.66 -7.00
N HIS A 206 2.38 -0.46 -6.36
CA HIS A 206 2.43 0.12 -5.01
C HIS A 206 3.40 1.29 -4.95
N LEU A 207 2.86 2.50 -4.74
CA LEU A 207 3.50 3.53 -3.93
C LEU A 207 3.71 2.95 -2.53
N LYS A 208 4.95 2.98 -2.01
CA LYS A 208 5.30 2.44 -0.69
C LYS A 208 5.79 3.56 0.20
N CYS A 209 5.07 3.98 1.24
CA CYS A 209 5.50 5.04 2.16
C CYS A 209 5.97 4.46 3.49
N PHE A 210 7.03 5.03 4.07
CA PHE A 210 7.64 4.54 5.30
C PHE A 210 7.37 5.52 6.45
N GLY A 211 6.73 5.06 7.52
CA GLY A 211 6.53 5.83 8.74
C GLY A 211 7.10 5.10 9.95
N ARG A 212 7.85 5.82 10.80
CA ARG A 212 8.18 5.36 12.16
C ARG A 212 7.04 5.71 13.12
N VAL A 213 6.92 4.97 14.21
CA VAL A 213 6.15 5.36 15.39
C VAL A 213 7.09 5.49 16.59
N ALA A 214 7.32 6.72 17.06
CA ALA A 214 8.00 6.96 18.34
C ALA A 214 6.99 7.55 19.34
N PRO A 215 6.98 7.10 20.61
CA PRO A 215 6.06 7.64 21.61
C PRO A 215 6.41 9.11 21.88
N LYS A 216 5.39 9.96 22.06
CA LYS A 216 5.60 11.29 22.65
C LYS A 216 6.17 11.09 24.05
N THR A 217 7.46 11.34 24.24
CA THR A 217 8.02 11.56 25.57
C THR A 217 7.49 12.89 26.08
N GLY A 218 6.43 12.84 26.89
CA GLY A 218 6.02 13.97 27.71
C GLY A 218 6.95 14.05 28.91
N SER A 219 7.70 15.14 29.03
CA SER A 219 8.30 15.62 30.29
C SER A 219 8.72 17.08 30.11
N TYR A 220 7.85 18.01 30.52
CA TYR A 220 8.18 19.15 31.38
C TYR A 220 6.92 19.52 32.14
#